data_AF-A0A838I577-F1
#
_entry.id   AF-A0A838I577-F1
#
_cell.length_a   1.000
_cell.length_b   1.000
_cell.length_c   1.000
_cell.angle_alpha   90.00
_cell.angle_beta   90.00
_cell.angle_gamma   90.00
#
_symmetry.space_group_name_H-M   'P 1'
#
loop_
_entity.id
_entity.type
_entity.pdbx_description
1 polymer ?
#
loop_
_entity_poly.entity_id
_entity_poly.type
_entity_poly.pdbx_seq_one_letter_code
_entity_poly.pdbx_strand_id
1 'polypeptide(L)'
;MKVPDGAALLTFDGQALHAGEQPGRTFMVDARCLDGEPVAGAYAQVCSLTDAAAALPYDHPEVQQARRDALAWWIPLLGDALVCLTTLAPDEARFGGAITVTTEPAYLDEDPFARLFAPTLVRSDLFCRVPPPAGPVIERYAGVAWPGGTFA
;
A
#
# COMPACT_ATOMS: atom_id res chain seq x y z
N MET A 1 -6.01 10.67 -13.74
CA MET A 1 -4.86 11.04 -12.86
C MET A 1 -3.58 10.91 -13.68
N LYS A 2 -2.58 11.79 -13.54
CA LYS A 2 -1.27 11.53 -14.20
C LYS A 2 -0.53 10.48 -13.37
N VAL A 3 -0.24 9.32 -13.96
CA VAL A 3 0.48 8.24 -13.29
C VAL A 3 1.98 8.46 -13.52
N PRO A 4 2.79 8.65 -12.47
CA PRO A 4 4.23 8.76 -12.61
C PRO A 4 4.86 7.41 -12.95
N ASP A 5 6.05 7.45 -13.56
CA ASP A 5 6.84 6.25 -13.81
C ASP A 5 7.14 5.53 -12.48
N GLY A 6 6.92 4.21 -12.46
CA GLY A 6 7.05 3.39 -11.25
C GLY A 6 5.78 3.30 -10.39
N ALA A 7 4.69 3.97 -10.78
CA ALA A 7 3.37 3.79 -10.18
C ALA A 7 2.41 3.02 -11.10
N ALA A 8 1.46 2.31 -10.49
CA ALA A 8 0.33 1.69 -11.16
C ALA A 8 -0.98 2.15 -10.52
N LEU A 9 -2.10 1.96 -11.22
CA LEU A 9 -3.43 2.30 -10.70
C LEU A 9 -4.10 1.08 -10.10
N LEU A 10 -4.70 1.27 -8.92
CA LEU A 10 -5.48 0.27 -8.20
C LEU A 10 -6.74 0.93 -7.65
N THR A 11 -7.91 0.33 -7.90
CA THR A 11 -9.18 0.77 -7.34
C THR A 11 -9.59 -0.12 -6.16
N PHE A 12 -10.03 0.51 -5.06
CA PHE A 12 -10.71 -0.16 -3.96
C PHE A 12 -12.18 0.30 -3.92
N ASP A 13 -13.11 -0.65 -3.96
CA ASP A 13 -14.56 -0.39 -3.92
C ASP A 13 -15.17 -0.51 -2.51
N GLY A 14 -14.34 -0.81 -1.51
CA GLY A 14 -14.77 -1.06 -0.13
C GLY A 14 -14.86 -2.54 0.23
N GLN A 15 -14.82 -3.44 -0.74
CA GLN A 15 -14.92 -4.90 -0.57
C GLN A 15 -13.86 -5.66 -1.37
N ALA A 16 -13.43 -5.14 -2.51
CA ALA A 16 -12.50 -5.76 -3.43
C ALA A 16 -11.50 -4.76 -4.01
N LEU A 17 -10.39 -5.29 -4.51
CA LEU A 17 -9.34 -4.57 -5.20
C LEU A 17 -9.40 -4.91 -6.70
N HIS A 18 -9.20 -3.90 -7.54
CA HIS A 18 -9.21 -4.03 -8.99
C HIS A 18 -8.00 -3.32 -9.58
N ALA A 19 -7.30 -3.94 -10.52
CA ALA A 19 -6.24 -3.27 -11.26
C ALA A 19 -6.83 -2.24 -12.23
N GLY A 20 -6.20 -1.07 -12.33
CA GLY A 20 -6.63 0.03 -13.21
C GLY A 20 -7.74 0.91 -12.60
N GLU A 21 -8.36 1.75 -13.43
CA GLU A 21 -9.49 2.59 -13.05
C GLU A 21 -10.81 1.81 -13.19
N GLN A 22 -11.53 1.68 -12.08
CA GLN A 22 -12.86 1.07 -11.99
C GLN A 22 -13.80 1.93 -11.12
N PRO A 23 -15.11 1.65 -11.07
CA PRO A 23 -15.98 2.23 -10.06
C PRO A 23 -15.47 1.96 -8.64
N GLY A 24 -15.22 3.02 -7.87
CA GLY A 24 -14.60 2.95 -6.55
C GLY A 24 -13.61 4.09 -6.36
N ARG A 25 -12.71 3.95 -5.37
CA ARG A 25 -11.63 4.92 -5.16
C ARG A 25 -10.33 4.41 -5.75
N THR A 26 -9.83 5.14 -6.74
CA THR A 26 -8.57 4.82 -7.43
C THR A 26 -7.39 5.49 -6.74
N PHE A 27 -6.31 4.73 -6.60
CA PHE A 27 -5.04 5.14 -6.02
C PHE A 27 -3.89 4.82 -6.96
N MET A 28 -2.80 5.57 -6.82
CA MET A 28 -1.49 5.15 -7.28
C MET A 28 -0.85 4.25 -6.22
N VAL A 29 -0.21 3.18 -6.69
CA VAL A 29 0.52 2.17 -5.89
C VAL A 29 1.88 1.90 -6.50
N ASP A 30 2.79 1.27 -5.77
CA ASP A 30 4.08 0.84 -6.33
C ASP A 30 3.83 -0.19 -7.45
N ALA A 31 4.23 0.14 -8.68
CA ALA A 31 3.97 -0.68 -9.85
C ALA A 31 4.54 -2.10 -9.72
N ARG A 32 5.65 -2.28 -8.99
CA ARG A 32 6.26 -3.61 -8.78
C ARG A 32 5.34 -4.57 -8.06
N CYS A 33 4.39 -4.07 -7.28
CA CYS A 33 3.39 -4.89 -6.62
C CYS A 33 2.41 -5.52 -7.62
N LEU A 34 2.30 -4.99 -8.84
CA LEU A 34 1.37 -5.45 -9.88
C LEU A 34 2.07 -5.91 -11.18
N ASP A 35 3.38 -5.68 -11.30
CA ASP A 35 4.18 -5.94 -12.50
C ASP A 35 5.08 -7.19 -12.31
N GLY A 36 4.47 -8.37 -12.42
CA GLY A 36 5.15 -9.65 -12.23
C GLY A 36 4.19 -10.86 -12.24
N GLU A 37 4.68 -12.01 -11.76
CA GLU A 37 3.84 -13.21 -11.56
C GLU A 37 3.04 -13.06 -10.26
N PRO A 38 1.69 -13.07 -10.32
CA PRO A 38 0.87 -12.90 -9.13
C PRO A 38 0.93 -14.09 -8.18
N VAL A 39 0.83 -13.82 -6.88
CA VAL A 39 0.68 -14.83 -5.84
C VAL A 39 -0.80 -15.15 -5.67
N ALA A 40 -1.22 -16.31 -6.17
CA ALA A 40 -2.61 -16.75 -6.06
C ALA A 40 -3.05 -16.97 -4.60
N GLY A 41 -4.27 -16.56 -4.29
CA GLY A 41 -4.93 -16.74 -3.00
C GLY A 41 -4.39 -15.86 -1.87
N ALA A 42 -3.58 -14.85 -2.19
CA ALA A 42 -2.98 -13.99 -1.17
C ALA A 42 -4.04 -13.20 -0.38
N TYR A 43 -3.71 -12.84 0.84
CA TYR A 43 -4.49 -11.95 1.68
C TYR A 43 -3.98 -10.52 1.51
N ALA A 44 -4.84 -9.60 1.11
CA ALA A 44 -4.57 -8.18 1.07
C ALA A 44 -5.34 -7.48 2.19
N GLN A 45 -4.64 -6.97 3.20
CA GLN A 45 -5.24 -6.08 4.18
C GLN A 45 -5.16 -4.65 3.68
N VAL A 46 -6.33 -4.05 3.49
CA VAL A 46 -6.51 -2.71 2.94
C VAL A 46 -6.89 -1.76 4.07
N CYS A 47 -5.97 -0.92 4.49
CA CYS A 47 -6.20 0.13 5.47
C CYS A 47 -6.53 1.44 4.71
N SER A 48 -7.77 1.56 4.23
CA SER A 48 -8.23 2.71 3.42
C SER A 48 -9.76 2.84 3.44
N LEU A 49 -10.27 4.02 3.10
CA LEU A 49 -11.69 4.32 2.92
C LEU A 49 -12.03 4.60 1.45
N THR A 50 -13.27 4.36 1.06
CA THR A 50 -13.79 4.65 -0.29
C THR A 50 -14.16 6.11 -0.51
N ASP A 51 -14.31 6.89 0.56
CA ASP A 51 -14.55 8.33 0.48
C ASP A 51 -13.34 9.06 -0.13
N ALA A 52 -13.57 9.81 -1.21
CA ALA A 52 -12.52 10.57 -1.90
C ALA A 52 -11.90 11.67 -1.01
N ALA A 53 -12.61 12.16 0.01
CA ALA A 53 -12.10 13.14 0.95
C ALA A 53 -11.21 12.53 2.05
N ALA A 54 -11.28 11.22 2.27
CA ALA A 54 -10.54 10.53 3.33
C ALA A 54 -9.05 10.37 2.98
N ALA A 55 -8.24 11.39 3.25
CA ALA A 55 -6.80 11.34 3.06
C ALA A 55 -6.07 12.21 4.08
N LEU A 56 -4.84 11.84 4.40
CA LEU A 56 -3.95 12.60 5.27
C LEU A 56 -2.79 13.18 4.45
N PRO A 57 -2.16 14.28 4.88
CA PRO A 57 -0.86 14.66 4.34
C PRO A 57 0.16 13.54 4.54
N TYR A 58 1.02 13.25 3.55
CA TYR A 58 2.05 12.21 3.71
C TYR A 58 3.02 12.51 4.86
N ASP A 59 3.30 13.78 5.12
CA ASP A 59 4.15 14.26 6.23
C ASP A 59 3.42 14.31 7.58
N HIS A 60 2.15 13.90 7.64
CA HIS A 60 1.42 13.82 8.89
C HIS A 60 2.17 12.91 9.88
N PRO A 61 2.40 13.34 11.14
CA PRO A 61 3.23 12.61 12.09
C PRO A 61 2.81 11.15 12.29
N GLU A 62 1.50 10.87 12.28
CA GLU A 62 0.98 9.51 12.44
C GLU A 62 1.21 8.62 11.21
N VAL A 63 1.15 9.18 9.99
CA VAL A 63 1.51 8.47 8.75
C VAL A 63 2.98 8.08 8.81
N GLN A 64 3.83 9.02 9.22
CA GLN A 64 5.26 8.77 9.35
C GLN A 64 5.57 7.77 10.48
N GLN A 65 4.80 7.78 11.58
CA GLN A 65 4.96 6.80 12.64
C GLN A 65 4.55 5.40 12.18
N ALA A 66 3.42 5.25 11.48
CA ALA A 66 2.99 3.97 10.95
C ALA A 66 4.03 3.36 9.99
N ARG A 67 4.64 4.19 9.13
CA ARG A 67 5.73 3.75 8.24
C ARG A 67 6.99 3.34 9.00
N ARG A 68 7.36 4.07 10.06
CA ARG A 68 8.49 3.69 10.92
C ARG A 68 8.24 2.36 11.62
N ASP A 69 7.04 2.16 12.17
CA ASP A 69 6.64 0.91 12.82
C ASP A 69 6.64 -0.26 11.82
N ALA A 70 6.11 0.00 10.60
CA ALA A 70 6.13 -0.96 9.51
C ALA A 70 7.54 -1.49 9.23
N LEU A 71 8.50 -0.58 9.10
CA LEU A 71 9.91 -0.89 8.84
C LEU A 71 10.65 -1.49 10.04
N ALA A 72 10.36 -1.00 11.24
CA ALA A 72 11.11 -1.35 12.43
C ALA A 72 10.81 -2.77 12.93
N TRP A 73 9.55 -3.22 12.83
CA TRP A 73 9.16 -4.49 13.44
C TRP A 73 8.11 -5.28 12.66
N TRP A 74 7.16 -4.62 11.99
CA TRP A 74 6.04 -5.36 11.38
C TRP A 74 6.41 -6.09 10.09
N ILE A 75 7.17 -5.47 9.17
CA ILE A 75 7.75 -6.17 8.02
C ILE A 75 8.62 -7.36 8.46
N PRO A 76 9.54 -7.20 9.44
CA PRO A 76 10.25 -8.34 10.02
C PRO A 76 9.35 -9.43 10.60
N LEU A 77 8.23 -9.05 11.24
CA LEU A 77 7.27 -10.00 11.82
C LEU A 77 6.57 -10.84 10.75
N LEU A 78 6.22 -10.25 9.61
CA LEU A 78 5.62 -10.98 8.48
C LEU A 78 6.63 -11.89 7.76
N GLY A 79 7.91 -11.53 7.77
CA GLY A 79 9.00 -12.35 7.23
C GLY A 79 8.73 -12.81 5.79
N ASP A 80 8.93 -14.11 5.53
CA ASP A 80 8.76 -14.71 4.20
C ASP A 80 7.30 -14.75 3.73
N ALA A 81 6.32 -14.54 4.62
CA ALA A 81 4.91 -14.47 4.25
C ALA A 81 4.58 -13.17 3.51
N LEU A 82 5.37 -12.10 3.70
CA LEU A 82 5.17 -10.83 3.00
C LEU A 82 5.31 -11.00 1.48
N VAL A 83 4.24 -10.70 0.76
CA VAL A 83 4.19 -10.63 -0.71
C VAL A 83 4.58 -9.22 -1.15
N CYS A 84 3.85 -8.21 -0.70
CA CYS A 84 4.16 -6.82 -0.99
C CYS A 84 3.56 -5.88 0.05
N LEU A 85 4.09 -4.67 0.10
CA LEU A 85 3.57 -3.57 0.90
C LEU A 85 3.66 -2.29 0.09
N THR A 86 2.54 -1.59 -0.07
CA THR A 86 2.47 -0.32 -0.79
C THR A 86 1.58 0.66 -0.05
N THR A 87 1.95 1.93 -0.07
CA THR A 87 0.97 2.98 0.28
C THR A 87 0.00 3.21 -0.88
N LEU A 88 -1.11 3.88 -0.59
CA LEU A 88 -2.14 4.26 -1.54
C LEU A 88 -2.13 5.77 -1.68
N ALA A 89 -1.72 6.28 -2.83
CA ALA A 89 -1.63 7.71 -3.10
C ALA A 89 -2.78 8.17 -4.00
N PRO A 90 -3.81 8.89 -3.51
CA PRO A 90 -4.82 9.51 -4.38
C PRO A 90 -4.25 10.64 -5.24
N ASP A 91 -3.13 11.25 -4.83
CA ASP A 91 -2.35 12.22 -5.60
C ASP A 91 -0.90 12.31 -5.08
N GLU A 92 -0.15 13.31 -5.54
CA GLU A 92 1.26 13.51 -5.23
C GLU A 92 1.61 13.90 -3.80
N ALA A 93 0.62 14.32 -3.00
CA ALA A 93 0.85 14.90 -1.67
C ALA A 93 0.09 14.20 -0.54
N ARG A 94 -0.93 13.40 -0.88
CA ARG A 94 -1.84 12.82 0.11
C ARG A 94 -1.67 11.32 0.23
N PHE A 95 -1.70 10.84 1.48
CA PHE A 95 -1.78 9.45 1.89
C PHE A 95 -3.26 9.04 1.99
N GLY A 96 -3.68 8.11 1.13
CA GLY A 96 -5.03 7.55 1.12
C GLY A 96 -5.16 6.25 1.91
N GLY A 97 -4.05 5.63 2.31
CA GLY A 97 -4.04 4.35 3.01
C GLY A 97 -2.81 3.50 2.67
N ALA A 98 -2.86 2.23 3.04
CA ALA A 98 -1.84 1.25 2.69
C ALA A 98 -2.47 -0.13 2.43
N ILE A 99 -1.75 -0.95 1.67
CA ILE A 99 -2.09 -2.36 1.46
C ILE A 99 -0.90 -3.22 1.83
N THR A 100 -1.17 -4.18 2.70
CA THR A 100 -0.26 -5.27 3.08
C THR A 100 -0.74 -6.54 2.43
N VAL A 101 0.13 -7.19 1.67
CA VAL A 101 -0.20 -8.46 1.03
C VAL A 101 0.68 -9.55 1.59
N THR A 102 0.06 -10.64 2.01
CA THR A 102 0.72 -11.77 2.66
C THR A 102 0.13 -13.09 2.22
N THR A 103 0.93 -14.16 2.21
CA THR A 103 0.44 -15.52 1.97
C THR A 103 -0.31 -16.09 3.18
N GLU A 104 -0.09 -15.53 4.38
CA GLU A 104 -0.68 -15.98 5.63
C GLU A 104 -1.27 -14.79 6.41
N PRO A 105 -2.48 -14.91 7.00
CA PRO A 105 -3.16 -13.78 7.62
C PRO A 105 -2.69 -13.51 9.05
N ALA A 106 -1.64 -14.20 9.52
CA ALA A 106 -1.11 -14.02 10.87
C ALA A 106 -0.61 -12.58 11.07
N TYR A 107 -0.80 -12.05 12.27
CA TYR A 107 -0.32 -10.72 12.70
C TYR A 107 -0.93 -9.52 11.96
N LEU A 108 -1.94 -9.71 11.12
CA LEU A 108 -2.62 -8.62 10.43
C LEU A 108 -3.37 -7.70 11.39
N ASP A 109 -3.77 -8.19 12.56
CA ASP A 109 -4.33 -7.39 13.65
C ASP A 109 -3.32 -6.39 14.26
N GLU A 110 -2.02 -6.60 14.02
CA GLU A 110 -0.94 -5.70 14.45
C GLU A 110 -0.55 -4.67 13.37
N ASP A 111 -1.22 -4.62 12.23
CA ASP A 111 -0.89 -3.70 11.13
C ASP A 111 -0.86 -2.23 11.60
N PRO A 112 0.29 -1.53 11.49
CA PRO A 112 0.42 -0.17 11.98
C PRO A 112 -0.47 0.83 11.24
N PHE A 113 -0.87 0.55 9.99
CA PHE A 113 -1.75 1.41 9.21
C PHE A 113 -3.22 1.28 9.62
N ALA A 114 -3.61 0.21 10.32
CA ALA A 114 -4.97 0.02 10.85
C ALA A 114 -5.35 1.11 11.89
N ARG A 115 -4.35 1.82 12.44
CA ARG A 115 -4.53 2.97 13.33
C ARG A 115 -5.02 4.22 12.60
N LEU A 116 -4.75 4.34 11.30
CA LEU A 116 -5.10 5.49 10.47
C LEU A 116 -6.45 5.29 9.78
N PHE A 117 -6.66 4.08 9.24
CA PHE A 117 -7.89 3.71 8.56
C PHE A 117 -8.26 2.28 8.95
N ALA A 118 -9.56 2.04 9.18
CA ALA A 118 -10.05 0.71 9.53
C ALA A 118 -9.68 -0.31 8.44
N PRO A 119 -9.14 -1.49 8.81
CA PRO A 119 -8.68 -2.48 7.85
C PRO A 119 -9.86 -3.24 7.21
N THR A 120 -9.74 -3.53 5.93
CA THR A 120 -10.59 -4.49 5.19
C THR A 120 -9.72 -5.61 4.66
N LEU A 121 -10.02 -6.86 5.02
CA LEU A 121 -9.29 -8.02 4.53
C LEU A 121 -9.93 -8.55 3.24
N VAL A 122 -9.13 -8.65 2.18
CA VAL A 122 -9.58 -9.07 0.84
C VAL A 122 -8.72 -10.23 0.35
N ARG A 123 -9.32 -11.18 -0.36
CA ARG A 123 -8.57 -12.20 -1.13
C ARG A 123 -8.19 -11.64 -2.49
N SER A 124 -6.94 -11.80 -2.89
CA SER A 124 -6.47 -11.22 -4.15
C SER A 124 -5.48 -12.13 -4.88
N ASP A 125 -5.62 -12.15 -6.20
CA ASP A 125 -4.68 -12.76 -7.15
C ASP A 125 -3.96 -11.68 -7.99
N LEU A 126 -3.95 -10.42 -7.52
CA LEU A 126 -3.41 -9.28 -8.27
C LEU A 126 -1.91 -9.04 -8.01
N PHE A 127 -1.43 -9.44 -6.83
CA PHE A 127 -0.18 -8.92 -6.29
C PHE A 127 0.99 -9.84 -6.51
N CYS A 128 2.13 -9.24 -6.83
CA CYS A 128 3.39 -9.89 -7.09
C CYS A 128 4.31 -9.78 -5.88
N ARG A 129 5.17 -10.79 -5.68
CA ARG A 129 6.16 -10.75 -4.60
C ARG A 129 7.22 -9.70 -4.92
N VAL A 130 7.40 -8.74 -4.03
CA VAL A 130 8.44 -7.72 -4.09
C VAL A 130 9.32 -7.77 -2.86
N PRO A 131 10.63 -7.47 -2.97
CA PRO A 131 11.47 -7.30 -1.79
C PRO A 131 10.87 -6.27 -0.84
N PRO A 132 11.01 -6.46 0.49
CA PRO A 132 10.53 -5.49 1.44
C PRO A 132 11.14 -4.10 1.17
N PRO A 133 10.36 -3.04 1.38
CA PRO A 133 10.82 -1.68 1.18
C PRO A 133 12.07 -1.40 2.01
N ALA A 134 13.08 -0.77 1.39
CA ALA A 134 14.22 -0.26 2.14
C ALA A 134 13.75 0.83 3.13
N GLY A 135 14.50 0.98 4.25
CA GLY A 135 14.23 1.94 5.33
C GLY A 135 13.97 3.37 4.85
N PRO A 136 13.50 4.29 5.71
CA PRO A 136 12.76 5.48 5.28
C PRO A 136 13.60 6.36 4.35
N VAL A 137 13.42 6.16 3.05
CA VAL A 137 13.88 7.11 2.05
C VAL A 137 13.00 8.34 2.27
N ILE A 138 13.61 9.50 2.45
CA ILE A 138 12.90 10.79 2.45
C ILE A 138 11.98 10.79 1.23
N GLU A 139 10.67 10.75 1.48
CA GLU A 139 9.68 10.66 0.42
C GLU A 139 9.59 12.03 -0.26
N ARG A 140 9.90 12.07 -1.56
CA ARG A 140 9.64 13.25 -2.36
C ARG A 140 8.19 13.21 -2.81
N TYR A 141 7.50 14.34 -2.72
CA TYR A 141 6.21 14.59 -3.33
C TYR A 141 6.31 14.44 -4.86
N ALA A 142 6.37 13.20 -5.35
CA ALA A 142 6.50 12.85 -6.76
C ALA A 142 5.33 11.97 -7.24
N GLY A 143 4.35 11.71 -6.36
CA GLY A 143 3.20 10.84 -6.65
C GLY A 143 3.49 9.37 -6.83
N VAL A 144 4.72 8.92 -6.56
CA VAL A 144 5.02 7.50 -6.52
C VAL A 144 4.77 6.99 -5.11
N ALA A 145 3.88 6.02 -4.97
CA ALA A 145 3.60 5.42 -3.68
C ALA A 145 4.87 4.75 -3.12
N TRP A 146 5.15 4.94 -1.84
CA TRP A 146 6.20 4.20 -1.16
C TRP A 146 6.01 2.69 -1.36
N PRO A 147 7.09 1.95 -1.69
CA PRO A 147 8.51 2.38 -1.72
C PRO A 147 9.08 2.98 -3.02
N GLY A 148 8.30 3.28 -4.05
CA GLY A 148 8.76 3.55 -5.42
C GLY A 148 9.57 4.83 -5.73
N GLY A 149 10.31 5.42 -4.78
CA GLY A 149 11.23 6.54 -5.07
C GLY A 149 12.66 6.06 -5.40
N THR A 150 13.31 6.63 -6.43
CA THR A 150 14.76 6.42 -6.69
C THR A 150 15.58 7.70 -6.45
N PHE A 151 16.84 7.54 -6.02
CA PHE A 151 17.85 8.61 -6.04
C PHE A 151 18.41 8.69 -7.46
N ALA A 152 18.22 9.83 -8.13
CA ALA A 152 19.03 10.24 -9.28
C ALA A 152 20.09 11.23 -8.80
#